data_AF-A0A6M9PWQ8-F1
#
_entry.id   AF-A0A6M9PWQ8-F1
#
_cell.length_a   1.000
_cell.length_b   1.000
_cell.length_c   1.000
_cell.angle_alpha   90.00
_cell.angle_beta   90.00
_cell.angle_gamma   90.00
#
_symmetry.space_group_name_H-M   'P 1'
#
loop_
_entity.id
_entity.type
_entity.pdbx_description
1 polymer ?
#
loop_
_entity_poly.entity_id
_entity_poly.type
_entity_poly.pdbx_seq_one_letter_code
_entity_poly.pdbx_strand_id
1 'polypeptide(L)' 'MDNTMTIIFGIVAILLPLLIGRYVWKNFDRYFGKNDQAYMDTLEYFLKKIGITILVAFIVLWIGMTLVFNGSAG' A
#
# COMPACT_ATOMS: atom_id res chain seq x y z
N MET A 1 13.65 3.17 -23.21
CA MET A 1 13.94 2.43 -21.95
C MET A 1 14.37 1.00 -22.27
N ASP A 2 15.42 0.46 -21.64
CA ASP A 2 15.76 -0.95 -21.83
C ASP A 2 14.64 -1.84 -21.27
N ASN A 3 14.19 -2.82 -22.06
CA ASN A 3 13.07 -3.70 -21.72
C ASN A 3 13.25 -4.36 -20.34
N THR A 4 14.50 -4.64 -19.95
CA THR A 4 14.89 -5.14 -18.63
C THR A 4 14.51 -4.21 -17.48
N MET A 5 14.70 -2.89 -17.62
CA MET A 5 14.38 -1.92 -16.57
C MET A 5 12.87 -1.78 -16.38
N THR A 6 12.09 -1.80 -17.47
CA THR A 6 10.62 -1.80 -17.42
C THR A 6 10.10 -3.02 -16.68
N ILE A 7 10.66 -4.20 -16.94
CA ILE A 7 10.29 -5.45 -16.26
C ILE A 7 10.60 -5.36 -14.75
N ILE A 8 11.80 -4.89 -14.39
CA ILE A 8 12.19 -4.72 -12.98
C ILE A 8 11.24 -3.76 -12.26
N PHE A 9 10.96 -2.58 -12.84
CA PHE A 9 10.04 -1.62 -12.25
C PHE A 9 8.62 -2.16 -12.14
N GLY A 10 8.15 -2.94 -13.12
CA GLY A 10 6.85 -3.60 -13.06
C GLY A 10 6.73 -4.58 -11.88
N ILE A 11 7.74 -5.42 -11.67
CA ILE A 11 7.79 -6.35 -10.54
C ILE A 11 7.78 -5.58 -9.21
N VAL A 12 8.62 -4.54 -9.11
CA VAL A 12 8.70 -3.70 -7.91
C VAL A 12 7.37 -2.97 -7.64
N ALA A 13 6.72 -2.45 -8.67
CA ALA A 13 5.43 -1.75 -8.57
C ALA A 13 4.28 -2.64 -8.11
N ILE A 14 4.34 -3.96 -8.38
CA ILE A 14 3.34 -4.92 -7.90
C ILE A 14 3.64 -5.39 -6.47
N LEU A 15 4.92 -5.60 -6.13
CA LEU A 15 5.33 -6.10 -4.81
C LEU A 15 5.26 -5.02 -3.71
N LEU A 16 5.61 -3.78 -4.02
CA LEU A 16 5.62 -2.68 -3.06
C LEU A 16 4.26 -2.44 -2.36
N PRO A 17 3.13 -2.36 -3.09
CA PRO A 17 1.81 -2.18 -2.49
C PRO A 17 1.47 -3.28 -1.48
N LEU A 18 1.87 -4.53 -1.74
CA LEU A 18 1.62 -5.66 -0.85
C LEU A 18 2.43 -5.54 0.43
N LEU A 19 3.71 -5.19 0.32
CA LEU A 19 4.61 -5.02 1.46
C LEU A 19 4.19 -3.83 2.33
N ILE A 20 3.93 -2.68 1.70
CA ILE A 20 3.53 -1.45 2.39
C ILE A 20 2.13 -1.61 2.98
N GLY A 21 1.18 -2.20 2.26
CA GLY A 21 -0.15 -2.50 2.77
C GLY A 21 -0.10 -3.38 4.03
N ARG A 22 0.71 -4.45 4.00
CA ARG A 22 0.93 -5.31 5.18
C ARG A 22 1.59 -4.54 6.33
N TYR A 23 2.54 -3.66 6.04
CA TYR A 23 3.20 -2.83 7.04
C TYR A 23 2.23 -1.85 7.70
N VAL A 24 1.42 -1.15 6.91
CA VAL A 24 0.37 -0.25 7.40
C VAL A 24 -0.62 -1.01 8.26
N TRP A 25 -1.08 -2.18 7.81
CA TRP A 25 -2.01 -3.03 8.57
C TRP A 25 -1.48 -3.38 9.97
N LYS A 26 -0.23 -3.84 10.07
CA LYS A 26 0.37 -4.21 11.37
C LYS A 26 0.60 -3.01 12.28
N ASN A 27 0.98 -1.86 11.71
CA ASN A 27 1.25 -0.67 12.50
C ASN A 27 -0.02 0.14 12.82
N PHE A 28 -1.12 -0.10 12.12
CA PHE A 28 -2.38 0.60 12.34
C PHE A 28 -2.86 0.50 13.79
N ASP A 29 -2.76 -0.69 14.37
CA ASP A 29 -3.19 -0.95 15.75
C ASP A 29 -2.35 -0.17 16.77
N ARG A 30 -1.07 0.06 16.45
CA ARG A 30 -0.18 0.88 17.29
C ARG A 30 -0.55 2.37 17.26
N TYR A 31 -1.04 2.88 16.12
CA TYR A 31 -1.40 4.31 15.99
C TYR A 31 -2.84 4.61 16.42
N PHE A 32 -3.79 3.70 16.15
CA PHE A 32 -5.22 3.94 16.34
C PHE A 32 -5.87 3.06 17.41
N GLY A 33 -5.18 2.04 17.89
CA GLY A 33 -5.73 1.05 18.81
C GLY A 33 -6.05 1.54 20.22
N LYS A 34 -5.41 2.63 20.68
CA LYS A 34 -5.60 3.24 22.00
C LYS A 34 -5.50 2.26 23.20
N ASN A 35 -4.93 1.06 23.02
CA ASN A 35 -4.96 -0.06 23.98
C ASN A 35 -6.37 -0.49 24.41
N ASP A 36 -7.40 -0.17 23.64
CA ASP A 36 -8.79 -0.52 23.94
C ASP A 36 -9.25 -1.66 23.02
N GLN A 37 -9.33 -2.87 23.58
CA GLN A 37 -9.70 -4.07 22.86
C GLN A 37 -11.17 -4.03 22.39
N ALA A 38 -12.07 -3.40 23.16
CA ALA A 38 -13.48 -3.31 22.78
C ALA A 38 -13.68 -2.37 21.58
N TYR A 39 -12.92 -1.28 21.54
CA TYR A 39 -12.91 -0.37 20.38
C TYR A 39 -12.31 -1.04 19.13
N MET A 40 -11.22 -1.79 19.28
CA MET A 40 -10.57 -2.50 18.16
C MET A 40 -11.47 -3.54 17.49
N ASP A 41 -12.42 -4.11 18.22
CA ASP A 41 -13.33 -5.16 17.71
C ASP A 41 -14.60 -4.58 17.06
N THR A 42 -14.71 -3.25 16.96
CA THR A 42 -15.86 -2.60 16.30
C THR A 42 -15.76 -2.66 14.77
N LEU A 43 -16.92 -2.76 14.12
CA LEU A 43 -17.01 -2.72 12.65
C LEU A 43 -16.43 -1.41 12.08
N GLU A 44 -16.65 -0.29 12.76
CA GLU A 44 -16.12 1.01 12.35
C GLU A 44 -14.58 1.02 12.34
N TYR A 45 -13.96 0.45 13.37
CA TYR A 45 -12.50 0.33 13.44
C TYR A 45 -11.95 -0.54 12.32
N PHE A 46 -12.60 -1.69 12.06
CA PHE A 46 -12.23 -2.59 10.98
C PHE A 46 -12.33 -1.92 9.60
N LEU A 47 -13.44 -1.23 9.33
CA LEU A 47 -13.64 -0.46 8.09
C LEU A 47 -12.57 0.62 7.93
N LYS A 48 -12.24 1.32 9.01
CA LYS A 48 -11.19 2.35 9.01
C LYS A 48 -9.81 1.75 8.71
N LYS A 49 -9.50 0.60 9.30
CA LYS A 49 -8.24 -0.14 9.09
C LYS A 49 -8.09 -0.62 7.66
N ILE A 50 -9.14 -1.23 7.09
CA ILE A 50 -9.16 -1.64 5.68
C ILE A 50 -9.08 -0.43 4.75
N GLY A 51 -9.89 0.61 5.01
CA GLY A 51 -9.93 1.81 4.17
C GLY A 51 -8.56 2.47 4.04
N ILE A 52 -7.86 2.66 5.16
CA ILE A 52 -6.51 3.25 5.16
C ILE A 52 -5.51 2.32 4.48
N THR A 53 -5.59 1.01 4.72
CA THR A 53 -4.67 0.05 4.11
C THR A 53 -4.81 0.01 2.58
N ILE A 54 -6.05 -0.02 2.08
CA ILE A 54 -6.34 0.01 0.64
C ILE A 54 -5.91 1.34 0.04
N LEU A 55 -6.22 2.47 0.71
CA LEU A 55 -5.86 3.80 0.22
C LEU A 55 -4.34 3.94 0.07
N VAL A 56 -3.56 3.55 1.08
CA VAL A 56 -2.10 3.61 1.00
C VAL A 56 -1.57 2.66 -0.08
N ALA A 57 -2.06 1.42 -0.14
CA ALA A 57 -1.65 0.47 -1.17
C ALA A 57 -1.95 1.00 -2.59
N PHE A 58 -3.10 1.65 -2.77
CA PHE A 58 -3.50 2.24 -4.04
C PHE A 58 -2.61 3.42 -4.45
N ILE A 59 -2.26 4.30 -3.51
CA ILE A 59 -1.31 5.40 -3.78
C ILE A 59 0.06 4.86 -4.18
N VAL A 60 0.56 3.85 -3.46
CA VAL A 60 1.85 3.21 -3.77
C VAL A 60 1.81 2.56 -5.16
N LEU A 61 0.73 1.85 -5.48
CA LEU A 61 0.55 1.24 -6.80
C LEU A 61 0.53 2.32 -7.88
N TRP A 62 -0.22 3.39 -7.67
CA TRP A 62 -0.29 4.50 -8.60
C TRP A 62 1.08 5.11 -8.87
N ILE A 63 1.87 5.40 -7.82
CA ILE A 63 3.26 5.88 -7.95
C ILE A 63 4.13 4.85 -8.68
N GLY A 64 3.98 3.56 -8.38
CA GLY A 64 4.71 2.50 -9.07
C GLY A 64 4.40 2.48 -10.57
N MET A 65 3.13 2.58 -10.95
CA MET A 65 2.73 2.61 -12.35
C MET A 65 3.18 3.88 -13.06
N THR A 66 3.12 5.06 -12.42
CA THR A 66 3.63 6.29 -13.04
C THR A 66 5.12 6.21 -13.31
N LEU A 67 5.91 5.60 -12.41
CA LEU A 67 7.34 5.35 -12.64
C LEU A 67 7.59 4.40 -13.81
N VAL A 68 6.83 3.30 -13.90
CA VAL A 68 6.94 2.33 -15.00
C VAL A 68 6.64 2.98 -16.36
N PHE A 69 5.61 3.84 -16.44
CA PHE A 69 5.17 4.41 -17.70
C PHE A 69 5.87 5.72 -18.10
N ASN A 70 6.34 6.53 -17.14
CA ASN A 70 7.01 7.80 -17.45
C ASN A 70 8.38 7.59 -18.11
N GLY A 71 9.08 6.50 -17.80
CA GLY A 71 10.33 6.17 -18.49
C GLY A 71 10.14 5.56 -19.90
N SER A 72 8.91 5.23 -20.30
CA SER A 72 8.57 4.72 -21.64
C SER A 72 8.32 5.83 -22.67
N ALA A 73 8.33 7.10 -22.27
CA ALA A 73 8.04 8.27 -23.12
C ALA A 73 9.29 8.88 -23.79
N GLY A 74 10.41 8.15 -23.85
CA GLY A 74 11.66 8.58 -24.49
C GLY A 74 12.20 7.53 -25.46
#